data_AF-A0A2V8NYU3-F1
#
_entry.id   AF-A0A2V8NYU3-F1
#
_cell.length_a   1.000
_cell.length_b   1.000
_cell.length_c   1.000
_cell.angle_alpha   90.00
_cell.angle_beta   90.00
_cell.angle_gamma   90.00
#
_symmetry.space_group_name_H-M   'P 1'
#
loop_
_entity.id
_entity.type
_entity.pdbx_description
1 polymer ?
#
loop_
_entity_poly.entity_id
_entity_poly.type
_entity_poly.pdbx_seq_one_letter_code
_entity_poly.pdbx_strand_id
1 'polypeptide(L)'
;MGLRKEYVRLLSTKIAEELVQREMIEVPENLNLAEQLFQVMDAEISLEDRLNEEVRTLLNQYSDEMRQKGASYQEMFKLIKNKLVKERKLIL
;
A
#
# COMPACT_ATOMS: atom_id res chain seq x y z
N MET A 1 -5.40 5.16 8.57
CA MET A 1 -5.59 6.42 7.83
C MET A 1 -4.39 6.53 6.92
N GLY A 2 -4.54 6.14 5.66
CA GLY A 2 -3.50 6.33 4.66
C GLY A 2 -3.16 7.81 4.48
N LEU A 3 -1.93 8.09 4.05
CA LEU A 3 -1.58 9.43 3.59
C LEU A 3 -2.51 9.81 2.43
N ARG A 4 -3.00 11.05 2.42
CA ARG A 4 -3.85 11.54 1.33
C ARG A 4 -3.04 11.53 0.03
N LYS A 5 -3.62 11.02 -1.05
CA LYS A 5 -3.00 10.93 -2.38
C LYS A 5 -2.39 12.26 -2.85
N GLU A 6 -3.05 13.36 -2.55
CA GLU A 6 -2.58 14.74 -2.77
C GLU A 6 -1.22 15.01 -2.13
N TYR A 7 -1.02 14.54 -0.90
CA TYR A 7 0.21 14.73 -0.15
C TYR A 7 1.35 13.87 -0.70
N VAL A 8 1.04 12.64 -1.12
CA VAL A 8 2.02 11.77 -1.81
C VAL A 8 2.49 12.41 -3.11
N ARG A 9 1.57 13.01 -3.88
CA ARG A 9 1.89 13.76 -5.10
C ARG A 9 2.79 14.95 -4.82
N LEU A 10 2.44 15.77 -3.83
CA LEU A 10 3.27 16.90 -3.40
C LEU A 10 4.69 16.46 -3.00
N LEU A 11 4.80 15.40 -2.20
CA LEU A 11 6.10 14.86 -1.78
C LEU A 11 6.92 14.34 -2.96
N SER A 12 6.30 13.61 -3.88
CA SER A 12 6.97 13.03 -5.05
C SER A 12 7.58 14.12 -5.93
N THR A 13 6.84 15.20 -6.17
CA THR A 13 7.34 16.37 -6.89
C THR A 13 8.52 17.01 -6.15
N LYS A 14 8.37 17.29 -4.85
CA LYS A 14 9.42 17.94 -4.07
C LYS A 14 10.70 17.11 -3.98
N ILE A 15 10.57 15.79 -3.86
CA ILE A 15 11.72 14.86 -3.86
C ILE A 15 12.43 14.89 -5.21
N ALA A 16 11.67 14.81 -6.32
CA ALA A 16 12.25 14.88 -7.67
C ALA A 16 13.02 16.19 -7.88
N GLU A 17 12.42 17.32 -7.49
CA GLU A 17 13.04 18.65 -7.59
C GLU A 17 14.33 18.75 -6.77
N GLU A 18 14.30 18.34 -5.50
CA GLU A 18 15.48 18.41 -4.61
C GLU A 18 16.62 17.50 -5.08
N LEU A 19 16.32 16.31 -5.62
CA LEU A 19 17.35 15.40 -6.13
C LEU A 19 18.09 16.00 -7.33
N VAL A 20 17.38 16.70 -8.22
CA VAL A 20 17.97 17.40 -9.37
C VAL A 20 18.71 18.66 -8.91
N GLN A 21 18.11 19.48 -8.04
CA GLN A 21 18.71 20.72 -7.54
C GLN A 21 20.02 20.48 -6.77
N ARG A 22 20.15 19.34 -6.11
CA ARG A 22 21.36 18.94 -5.38
C ARG A 22 22.36 18.16 -6.24
N GLU A 23 22.11 18.07 -7.55
CA GLU A 23 22.96 17.35 -8.52
C GLU A 23 23.21 15.88 -8.11
N MET A 24 22.25 15.26 -7.39
CA MET A 24 22.38 13.87 -6.94
C MET A 24 22.07 12.87 -8.07
N ILE A 25 21.29 13.30 -9.06
CA ILE A 25 20.89 12.52 -10.24
C ILE A 25 20.78 13.43 -11.46
N GLU A 26 20.97 12.86 -12.64
CA GLU A 26 20.59 13.49 -13.91
C GLU A 26 19.31 12.85 -14.43
N VAL A 27 18.35 13.68 -14.86
CA VAL A 27 17.06 13.24 -15.36
C VAL A 27 16.96 13.58 -16.85
N PRO A 28 16.75 12.61 -17.74
CA PRO A 28 16.52 12.87 -19.16
C PRO A 28 15.29 13.75 -19.39
N GLU A 29 15.33 14.63 -20.40
CA GLU A 29 14.22 15.56 -20.71
C GLU A 29 12.88 14.87 -21.00
N ASN A 30 12.91 13.61 -21.46
CA ASN A 30 11.72 12.81 -21.76
C ASN A 30 11.17 12.05 -20.54
N LEU A 31 11.80 12.15 -19.37
CA LEU A 31 11.41 11.41 -18.17
C LEU A 31 10.71 12.33 -17.16
N ASN A 32 9.45 12.04 -16.86
CA ASN A 32 8.76 12.65 -15.74
C ASN A 32 9.05 11.88 -14.44
N LEU A 33 10.18 12.20 -13.81
CA LEU A 33 10.60 11.55 -12.57
C LEU A 33 9.57 11.72 -11.44
N ALA A 34 8.94 12.89 -11.33
CA ALA A 34 7.95 13.16 -10.29
C ALA A 34 6.73 12.23 -10.40
N GLU A 35 6.24 11.96 -11.61
CA GLU A 35 5.12 11.03 -11.83
C GLU A 35 5.55 9.58 -11.57
N GLN A 36 6.77 9.18 -11.93
CA GLN A 36 7.27 7.84 -11.61
C GLN A 36 7.41 7.62 -10.09
N LEU A 37 8.00 8.58 -9.39
CA LEU A 37 8.09 8.55 -7.92
C LEU A 37 6.69 8.49 -7.31
N PHE A 38 5.76 9.28 -7.81
CA PHE A 38 4.38 9.26 -7.36
C PHE A 38 3.76 7.87 -7.51
N GLN A 39 3.89 7.22 -8.66
CA GLN A 39 3.31 5.91 -8.89
C GLN A 39 3.87 4.85 -7.93
N VAL A 40 5.18 4.86 -7.71
CA VAL A 40 5.81 3.93 -6.76
C VAL A 40 5.37 4.22 -5.33
N MET A 41 5.38 5.48 -4.91
CA MET A 41 4.99 5.88 -3.56
C MET A 41 3.49 5.62 -3.29
N ASP A 42 2.60 5.91 -4.25
CA ASP A 42 1.17 5.65 -4.14
C ASP A 42 0.88 4.13 -4.06
N ALA A 43 1.61 3.33 -4.85
CA ALA A 43 1.51 1.87 -4.78
C ALA A 43 1.93 1.33 -3.40
N GLU A 44 3.04 1.81 -2.85
CA GLU A 44 3.52 1.38 -1.53
C GLU A 44 2.58 1.84 -0.40
N ILE A 45 2.16 3.09 -0.41
CA ILE A 45 1.28 3.64 0.65
C ILE A 45 -0.11 2.98 0.62
N SER A 46 -0.61 2.64 -0.56
CA SER A 46 -1.91 1.95 -0.71
C SER A 46 -1.83 0.44 -0.46
N LEU A 47 -0.65 -0.13 -0.26
CA LEU A 47 -0.46 -1.57 -0.10
C LEU A 47 -1.25 -2.11 1.11
N GLU A 48 -1.19 -1.41 2.25
CA GLU A 48 -1.89 -1.85 3.45
C GLU A 48 -3.42 -1.82 3.26
N ASP A 49 -3.94 -0.76 2.65
CA ASP A 49 -5.38 -0.62 2.41
C ASP A 49 -5.88 -1.70 1.45
N ARG A 50 -5.16 -1.96 0.36
CA ARG A 50 -5.46 -3.07 -0.58
C ARG A 50 -5.45 -4.43 0.11
N LEU A 51 -4.45 -4.68 0.96
CA LEU A 51 -4.37 -5.91 1.73
C LEU A 51 -5.55 -6.04 2.69
N ASN A 52 -5.93 -4.95 3.38
CA ASN A 52 -7.07 -4.97 4.29
C ASN A 52 -8.38 -5.27 3.55
N GLU A 53 -8.59 -4.70 2.36
CA GLU A 53 -9.76 -5.00 1.52
C GLU A 53 -9.79 -6.45 1.03
N GLU A 54 -8.64 -7.00 0.65
CA GLU A 54 -8.51 -8.40 0.28
C GLU A 54 -8.88 -9.34 1.44
N VAL A 55 -8.36 -9.06 2.64
CA VAL A 55 -8.71 -9.83 3.85
C VAL A 55 -10.22 -9.76 4.12
N ARG A 56 -10.84 -8.58 4.00
CA ARG A 56 -12.30 -8.44 4.17
C ARG A 56 -13.06 -9.27 3.16
N THR A 57 -12.64 -9.25 1.90
CA THR A 57 -13.27 -10.02 0.81
C THR A 57 -13.19 -11.52 1.09
N LEU A 58 -12.03 -12.02 1.52
CA LEU A 58 -11.86 -13.43 1.91
C LEU A 58 -12.78 -13.78 3.09
N LEU A 59 -12.78 -12.98 4.15
CA LEU A 59 -13.65 -13.25 5.31
C LEU A 59 -15.13 -13.24 4.96
N ASN A 60 -15.56 -12.36 4.06
CA ASN A 60 -16.94 -12.30 3.61
C ASN A 60 -17.37 -13.61 2.95
N GLN A 61 -16.48 -14.27 2.18
CA GLN A 61 -16.74 -15.57 1.57
C GLN A 61 -16.90 -16.70 2.62
N TYR A 62 -16.26 -16.59 3.78
CA TYR A 62 -16.32 -17.59 4.86
C TYR A 62 -17.26 -17.21 6.02
N SER A 63 -18.10 -16.19 5.84
CA SER A 63 -18.95 -15.63 6.92
C SER A 63 -19.87 -16.66 7.57
N ASP A 64 -20.48 -17.55 6.79
CA ASP A 64 -21.41 -18.56 7.28
C ASP A 64 -20.70 -19.65 8.10
N GLU A 65 -19.53 -20.11 7.64
CA GLU A 65 -18.73 -21.07 8.40
C GLU A 65 -18.22 -20.48 9.72
N MET A 66 -17.78 -19.21 9.70
CA MET A 66 -17.32 -18.54 10.92
C MET A 66 -18.45 -18.42 11.95
N ARG A 67 -19.67 -18.10 11.50
CA ARG A 67 -20.87 -18.09 12.35
C ARG A 67 -21.14 -19.46 12.96
N GLN A 68 -21.10 -20.52 12.15
CA GLN A 68 -21.34 -21.89 12.62
C GLN A 68 -20.28 -22.39 13.61
N LYS A 69 -19.01 -22.00 13.41
CA LYS A 69 -17.87 -22.40 14.26
C LYS A 69 -17.65 -21.48 15.47
N GLY A 70 -18.43 -20.41 15.61
CA GLY A 70 -18.26 -19.42 16.69
C GLY A 70 -16.95 -18.62 16.60
N ALA A 71 -16.36 -18.50 15.41
CA ALA A 71 -15.08 -17.83 15.21
C ALA A 71 -15.26 -16.29 15.20
N SER A 72 -14.38 -15.58 15.91
CA SER A 72 -14.37 -14.11 15.91
C SER A 72 -13.82 -13.56 14.60
N TYR A 73 -14.59 -12.68 13.95
CA TYR A 73 -14.16 -11.97 12.74
C TYR A 73 -12.85 -11.22 12.95
N GLN A 74 -12.69 -10.56 14.10
CA GLN A 74 -11.52 -9.72 14.38
C GLN A 74 -10.24 -10.56 14.55
N GLU A 75 -10.35 -11.75 15.14
CA GLU A 75 -9.23 -12.69 15.28
C GLU A 75 -8.85 -13.27 13.92
N MET A 76 -9.85 -13.67 13.13
CA MET A 76 -9.61 -14.23 11.80
C MET A 76 -9.01 -13.20 10.84
N PHE A 77 -9.44 -11.94 10.93
CA PHE A 77 -8.83 -10.83 10.20
C PHE A 77 -7.34 -10.69 10.48
N LYS A 78 -6.94 -10.72 11.76
CA LYS A 78 -5.52 -10.65 12.14
C LYS A 78 -4.73 -11.85 11.62
N LEU A 79 -5.29 -13.05 11.73
CA LEU A 79 -4.64 -14.28 11.27
C LEU A 79 -4.41 -14.28 9.75
N ILE A 80 -5.45 -13.97 8.97
CA ILE A 80 -5.36 -13.93 7.50
C ILE A 80 -4.44 -12.81 7.05
N LYS A 81 -4.54 -11.61 7.63
CA LYS A 81 -3.63 -10.50 7.33
C LYS A 81 -2.17 -10.91 7.56
N ASN A 82 -1.86 -11.49 8.73
CA ASN A 82 -0.51 -11.95 9.05
C ASN A 82 -0.01 -13.05 8.10
N LYS A 83 -0.90 -13.96 7.68
CA LYS A 83 -0.57 -15.00 6.71
C LYS A 83 -0.20 -14.39 5.36
N LEU A 84 -1.04 -13.50 4.83
CA LEU A 84 -0.80 -12.84 3.55
C LEU A 84 0.47 -11.98 3.55
N VAL A 85 0.75 -11.24 4.64
CA VAL A 85 2.00 -10.47 4.80
C VAL A 85 3.23 -11.38 4.68
N LYS A 86 3.21 -12.53 5.37
CA LYS A 86 4.32 -13.50 5.34
C LYS A 86 4.49 -14.15 3.98
N GLU A 87 3.39 -14.59 3.35
CA GLU A 87 3.42 -15.25 2.05
C GLU A 87 3.94 -14.32 0.96
N ARG A 88 3.57 -13.05 1.00
CA ARG A 88 3.96 -12.05 0.00
C ARG A 88 5.21 -11.26 0.40
N LYS A 89 5.84 -11.57 1.53
CA LYS A 89 7.01 -10.86 2.09
C LYS A 89 6.81 -9.34 2.14
N LEU A 90 5.60 -8.91 2.46
CA LEU A 90 5.28 -7.48 2.54
C LEU A 90 5.91 -6.89 3.80
N ILE A 91 6.36 -5.64 3.68
CA ILE A 91 6.78 -4.82 4.81
C ILE A 91 5.64 -3.84 5.05
N LEU A 92 5.00 -3.93 6.22
CA LEU A 92 3.93 -3.04 6.66
C LEU A 92 4.43 -2.17 7.82
#